data_AF-A0A923T896-F1
#
_entry.id   AF-A0A923T896-F1
#
_cell.length_a   1.000
_cell.length_b   1.000
_cell.length_c   1.000
_cell.angle_alpha   90.00
_cell.angle_beta   90.00
_cell.angle_gamma   90.00
#
_symmetry.space_group_name_H-M   'P 1'
#
loop_
_entity.id
_entity.type
_entity.pdbx_description
1 polymer ?
#
loop_
_entity_poly.entity_id
_entity_poly.type
_entity_poly.pdbx_seq_one_letter_code
_entity_poly.pdbx_strand_id
1 'polypeptide(L)'
;MRQLKNHPFAVSAHFVRSTVLTFALPPEDLAPLLPPPLSLDTFQDRHAFVAVAMVETKALRPKGFPAILGNDFFLIGYRIFVRYADQRGKGLRGLYILRSETDRKRMTWLGNTFTHYNYRLTDVKTVMDEDRYSVFSHASKLDVAVSDNASGELPAGSPFSSWKEARRFAGPLPFTFTYEASTQKVLIIEGVRENWTPRPLTVERQQVGWLGEAGFGRASLANAFSIENVPYSWKKGRTEVWKP
;
A
#
# COMPACT_ATOMS: atom_id res chain seq x y z
N MET A 1 -5.00 20.20 -17.66
CA MET A 1 -3.94 19.29 -17.15
C MET A 1 -4.24 18.68 -15.76
N ARG A 2 -4.90 19.37 -14.82
CA ARG A 2 -5.12 18.90 -13.43
C ARG A 2 -6.09 17.70 -13.26
N GLN A 3 -7.13 17.60 -14.10
CA GLN A 3 -8.09 16.48 -14.04
C GLN A 3 -7.47 15.12 -14.42
N LEU A 4 -6.37 15.11 -15.19
CA LEU A 4 -5.71 13.87 -15.60
C LEU A 4 -5.08 13.15 -14.42
N LYS A 5 -4.68 13.84 -13.34
CA LYS A 5 -4.06 13.25 -12.14
C LYS A 5 -5.04 12.57 -11.19
N ASN A 6 -6.35 12.65 -11.46
CA ASN A 6 -7.40 12.16 -10.57
C ASN A 6 -7.88 10.76 -10.95
N HIS A 7 -7.00 9.91 -11.47
CA HIS A 7 -7.34 8.56 -11.89
C HIS A 7 -8.54 8.53 -12.89
N PRO A 8 -8.38 9.15 -14.07
CA PRO A 8 -9.49 9.59 -14.92
C PRO A 8 -10.28 8.45 -15.57
N PHE A 9 -9.70 7.25 -15.65
CA PHE A 9 -10.33 6.04 -16.16
C PHE A 9 -10.07 4.88 -15.22
N ALA A 10 -10.92 3.84 -15.29
CA ALA A 10 -10.68 2.61 -14.56
C ALA A 10 -9.50 1.85 -15.17
N VAL A 11 -8.72 1.16 -14.34
CA VAL A 11 -7.61 0.31 -14.79
C VAL A 11 -7.77 -1.10 -14.26
N SER A 12 -7.23 -2.07 -14.98
CA SER A 12 -7.21 -3.49 -14.64
C SER A 12 -5.76 -3.98 -14.63
N ALA A 13 -5.45 -4.88 -13.71
CA ALA A 13 -4.16 -5.52 -13.52
C ALA A 13 -4.34 -6.92 -12.91
N HIS A 14 -3.25 -7.65 -12.79
CA HIS A 14 -3.18 -8.91 -12.06
C HIS A 14 -2.01 -8.85 -11.08
N PHE A 15 -2.26 -9.06 -9.80
CA PHE A 15 -1.21 -9.21 -8.81
C PHE A 15 -0.76 -10.65 -8.79
N VAL A 16 0.48 -10.88 -9.24
CA VAL A 16 1.12 -12.20 -9.16
C VAL A 16 1.40 -12.52 -7.70
N ARG A 17 2.08 -11.58 -7.02
CA ARG A 17 2.35 -11.64 -5.58
C ARG A 17 2.37 -10.23 -4.99
N SER A 18 1.77 -10.08 -3.82
CA SER A 18 1.80 -8.88 -2.98
C SER A 18 2.28 -9.28 -1.60
N THR A 19 3.55 -9.02 -1.29
CA THR A 19 4.14 -9.20 0.03
C THR A 19 4.06 -7.89 0.79
N VAL A 20 3.44 -7.88 1.97
CA VAL A 20 3.22 -6.67 2.76
C VAL A 20 3.80 -6.86 4.15
N LEU A 21 4.64 -5.91 4.58
CA LEU A 21 5.09 -5.77 5.96
C LEU A 21 4.34 -4.58 6.56
N THR A 22 3.66 -4.79 7.68
CA THR A 22 2.96 -3.74 8.41
C THR A 22 3.75 -3.40 9.66
N PHE A 23 4.11 -2.13 9.80
CA PHE A 23 4.83 -1.61 10.96
C PHE A 23 3.88 -0.82 11.86
N ALA A 24 3.95 -1.08 13.16
CA ALA A 24 3.28 -0.30 14.18
C ALA A 24 4.17 0.86 14.63
N LEU A 25 3.57 2.04 14.75
CA LEU A 25 4.17 3.24 15.30
C LEU A 25 3.20 3.89 16.29
N PRO A 26 3.71 4.68 17.24
CA PRO A 26 2.87 5.57 18.03
C PRO A 26 2.13 6.58 17.13
N PRO A 27 0.83 6.86 17.38
CA PRO A 27 0.03 7.73 16.52
C PRO A 27 0.63 9.12 16.29
N GLU A 28 1.32 9.68 17.29
CA GLU A 28 1.95 11.00 17.21
C GLU A 28 3.07 11.09 16.15
N ASP A 29 3.69 9.97 15.77
CA ASP A 29 4.72 9.94 14.72
C ASP A 29 4.10 10.06 13.32
N LEU A 30 2.83 9.65 13.15
CA LEU A 30 2.16 9.61 11.85
C LEU A 30 1.13 10.73 11.65
N ALA A 31 0.54 11.23 12.74
CA ALA A 31 -0.49 12.27 12.67
C ALA A 31 -0.05 13.55 11.93
N PRO A 32 1.18 14.07 12.11
CA PRO A 32 1.64 15.27 11.40
C PRO A 32 1.73 15.11 9.88
N LEU A 33 1.74 13.87 9.37
CA LEU A 33 1.82 13.57 7.94
C LEU A 33 0.45 13.55 7.27
N LEU A 34 -0.64 13.50 8.05
CA LEU A 34 -1.98 13.40 7.51
C LEU A 34 -2.53 14.78 7.15
N PRO A 35 -3.18 14.91 5.98
CA PRO A 35 -3.95 16.10 5.69
C PRO A 35 -5.19 16.17 6.60
N PRO A 36 -5.73 17.39 6.85
CA PRO A 36 -6.84 17.61 7.78
C PRO A 36 -8.07 16.67 7.67
N PRO A 37 -8.56 16.29 6.48
CA PRO A 37 -9.72 15.39 6.38
C PRO A 37 -9.46 13.95 6.84
N LEU A 38 -8.20 13.52 6.98
CA LEU A 38 -7.86 12.14 7.28
C LEU A 38 -7.49 11.98 8.75
N SER A 39 -7.97 10.89 9.35
CA SER A 39 -7.56 10.47 10.69
C SER A 39 -6.85 9.12 10.62
N LEU A 40 -6.02 8.81 11.62
CA LEU A 40 -5.32 7.53 11.70
C LEU A 40 -6.31 6.40 11.96
N ASP A 41 -6.08 5.25 11.33
CA ASP A 41 -6.77 4.01 11.69
C ASP A 41 -5.96 3.31 12.78
N THR A 42 -6.27 3.64 14.04
CA THR A 42 -5.53 3.17 15.21
C THR A 42 -6.00 1.79 15.67
N PHE A 43 -5.11 1.10 16.38
CA PHE A 43 -5.41 -0.07 17.20
C PHE A 43 -5.26 0.31 18.67
N GLN A 44 -6.36 0.18 19.42
CA GLN A 44 -6.46 0.52 20.85
C GLN A 44 -5.96 1.94 21.18
N ASP A 45 -6.04 2.86 20.21
CA ASP A 45 -5.54 4.25 20.30
C ASP A 45 -4.06 4.40 20.66
N ARG A 46 -3.29 3.30 20.63
CA ARG A 46 -1.87 3.24 20.97
C ARG A 46 -0.96 3.00 19.78
N HIS A 47 -1.50 2.41 18.73
CA HIS A 47 -0.72 2.06 17.54
C HIS A 47 -1.43 2.54 16.28
N ALA A 48 -0.69 3.22 15.43
CA ALA A 48 -1.02 3.47 14.04
C ALA A 48 -0.06 2.69 13.15
N PHE A 49 -0.39 2.55 11.87
CA PHE A 49 0.29 1.59 11.01
C PHE A 49 0.79 2.20 9.71
N VAL A 50 1.96 1.70 9.28
CA VAL A 50 2.50 1.91 7.95
C VAL A 50 2.64 0.56 7.26
N ALA A 51 2.05 0.43 6.07
CA ALA A 51 2.26 -0.71 5.19
C ALA A 51 3.38 -0.42 4.20
N VAL A 52 4.32 -1.37 4.11
CA VAL A 52 5.31 -1.50 3.06
C VAL A 52 4.87 -2.65 2.15
N ALA A 53 4.23 -2.31 1.04
CA ALA A 53 3.67 -3.27 0.10
C ALA A 53 4.60 -3.44 -1.11
N MET A 54 5.11 -4.66 -1.31
CA MET A 54 5.97 -5.06 -2.41
C MET A 54 5.17 -5.96 -3.34
N VAL A 55 4.85 -5.46 -4.54
CA VAL A 55 3.83 -6.04 -5.42
C VAL A 55 4.39 -6.27 -6.81
N GLU A 56 4.37 -7.53 -7.23
CA GLU A 56 4.57 -7.91 -8.63
C GLU A 56 3.23 -7.81 -9.36
N THR A 57 3.18 -6.91 -10.33
CA THR A 57 1.97 -6.59 -11.09
C THR A 57 2.15 -6.92 -12.56
N LYS A 58 1.16 -7.59 -13.14
CA LYS A 58 1.08 -7.88 -14.56
C LYS A 58 -0.09 -7.20 -15.24
N ALA A 59 0.11 -6.90 -16.52
CA ALA A 59 -0.85 -6.43 -17.49
C ALA A 59 -1.67 -5.21 -17.06
N LEU A 60 -1.06 -4.25 -16.33
CA LEU A 60 -1.74 -3.00 -15.97
C LEU A 60 -2.12 -2.22 -17.23
N ARG A 61 -3.41 -1.93 -17.37
CA ARG A 61 -4.00 -1.27 -18.54
C ARG A 61 -5.32 -0.58 -18.22
N PRO A 62 -5.80 0.35 -19.06
CA PRO A 62 -7.18 0.83 -18.97
C PRO A 62 -8.17 -0.33 -19.06
N LYS A 63 -9.22 -0.30 -18.24
CA LYS A 63 -10.25 -1.34 -18.23
C LYS A 63 -10.92 -1.42 -19.61
N GLY A 64 -11.07 -2.64 -20.13
CA GLY A 64 -11.61 -2.91 -21.47
C GLY A 64 -10.56 -3.11 -22.56
N PHE A 65 -9.28 -2.76 -22.32
CA PHE A 65 -8.20 -3.02 -23.27
C PHE A 65 -7.69 -4.47 -23.16
N PRO A 66 -7.22 -5.09 -24.26
CA PRO A 66 -6.62 -6.43 -24.25
C PRO A 66 -5.39 -6.53 -23.33
N ALA A 67 -5.21 -7.69 -22.67
CA ALA A 67 -4.10 -7.91 -21.72
C ALA A 67 -2.71 -7.74 -22.33
N ILE A 68 -2.57 -8.03 -23.62
CA ILE A 68 -1.31 -7.91 -24.39
C ILE A 68 -0.80 -6.47 -24.44
N LEU A 69 -1.68 -5.47 -24.26
CA LEU A 69 -1.31 -4.05 -24.21
C LEU A 69 -0.96 -3.57 -22.79
N GLY A 70 -1.01 -4.46 -21.80
CA GLY A 70 -0.73 -4.15 -20.42
C GLY A 70 0.75 -3.99 -20.11
N ASN A 71 1.03 -3.42 -18.94
CA ASN A 71 2.39 -3.21 -18.46
C ASN A 71 2.65 -4.06 -17.21
N ASP A 72 3.80 -4.71 -17.22
CA ASP A 72 4.31 -5.51 -16.12
C ASP A 72 5.37 -4.70 -15.37
N PHE A 73 5.32 -4.71 -14.05
CA PHE A 73 6.26 -3.98 -13.20
C PHE A 73 6.20 -4.50 -11.76
N PHE A 74 7.25 -4.16 -11.01
CA PHE A 74 7.28 -4.25 -9.57
C PHE A 74 6.97 -2.89 -8.94
N LEU A 75 6.22 -2.90 -7.84
CA LEU A 75 5.86 -1.72 -7.06
C LEU A 75 6.27 -1.91 -5.61
N ILE A 76 6.90 -0.90 -5.01
CA ILE A 76 7.01 -0.76 -3.55
C ILE A 76 6.18 0.45 -3.13
N GLY A 77 5.17 0.24 -2.29
CA GLY A 77 4.28 1.29 -1.80
C GLY A 77 4.39 1.45 -0.29
N TYR A 78 4.56 2.70 0.15
CA TYR A 78 4.62 3.09 1.56
C TYR A 78 3.35 3.88 1.90
N ARG A 79 2.50 3.34 2.78
CA ARG A 79 1.15 3.88 3.02
C ARG A 79 0.76 3.85 4.48
N ILE A 80 0.07 4.89 4.94
CA ILE A 80 -0.54 4.94 6.28
C ILE A 80 -1.96 4.40 6.22
N PHE A 81 -2.37 3.65 7.24
CA PHE A 81 -3.75 3.23 7.42
C PHE A 81 -4.56 4.40 7.99
N VAL A 82 -5.60 4.82 7.26
CA VAL A 82 -6.36 6.03 7.56
C VAL A 82 -7.86 5.81 7.47
N ARG A 83 -8.59 6.73 8.07
CA ARG A 83 -10.04 6.86 8.00
C ARG A 83 -10.42 8.20 7.38
N TYR A 84 -11.55 8.19 6.69
CA TYR A 84 -12.15 9.37 6.10
C TYR A 84 -13.67 9.31 6.28
N ALA A 85 -14.29 10.39 6.76
CA ALA A 85 -15.73 10.53 6.75
C ALA A 85 -16.16 11.19 5.43
N ASP A 86 -16.94 10.48 4.61
CA ASP A 86 -17.43 11.07 3.37
C ASP A 86 -18.46 12.17 3.63
N GLN A 87 -18.83 12.94 2.59
CA GLN A 87 -19.84 14.02 2.70
C GLN A 87 -21.21 13.58 3.24
N ARG A 88 -21.49 12.27 3.30
CA ARG A 88 -22.74 11.71 3.86
C ARG A 88 -22.55 11.23 5.31
N GLY A 89 -21.39 11.49 5.91
CA GLY A 89 -21.01 11.02 7.24
C GLY A 89 -20.59 9.55 7.29
N LYS A 90 -20.44 8.85 6.15
CA LYS A 90 -20.04 7.44 6.15
C LYS A 90 -18.54 7.32 6.39
N GLY A 91 -18.16 6.58 7.42
CA GLY A 91 -16.77 6.22 7.69
C GLY A 91 -16.21 5.24 6.66
N LEU A 92 -15.15 5.66 5.96
CA LEU A 92 -14.38 4.86 5.01
C LEU A 92 -13.01 4.57 5.60
N ARG A 93 -12.57 3.30 5.56
CA ARG A 93 -11.20 2.89 5.91
C ARG A 93 -10.38 2.70 4.65
N GLY A 94 -9.16 3.19 4.66
CA GLY A 94 -8.31 3.16 3.48
C GLY A 94 -6.85 3.45 3.78
N LEU A 95 -6.16 3.90 2.73
CA LEU A 95 -4.73 4.12 2.73
C LEU A 95 -4.43 5.54 2.27
N TYR A 96 -3.45 6.18 2.92
CA TYR A 96 -2.85 7.43 2.47
C TYR A 96 -1.44 7.14 1.95
N ILE A 97 -1.11 7.62 0.75
CA ILE A 97 0.17 7.33 0.10
C ILE A 97 1.23 8.30 0.57
N LEU A 98 2.33 7.77 1.10
CA LEU A 98 3.52 8.54 1.43
C LEU A 98 4.52 8.54 0.27
N ARG A 99 4.75 7.37 -0.33
CA ARG A 99 5.71 7.17 -1.41
C ARG A 99 5.36 5.91 -2.20
N SER A 100 5.69 5.92 -3.49
CA SER A 100 5.68 4.72 -4.34
C SER A 100 6.99 4.61 -5.11
N GLU A 101 7.44 3.40 -5.39
CA GLU A 101 8.65 3.10 -6.16
C GLU A 101 8.38 1.99 -7.15
N THR A 102 9.08 1.99 -8.29
CA THR A 102 8.90 0.96 -9.33
C THR A 102 10.19 0.72 -10.11
N ASP A 103 10.33 -0.47 -10.69
CA ASP A 103 11.43 -0.87 -11.57
C ASP A 103 11.29 -0.35 -13.01
N ARG A 104 10.12 0.22 -13.39
CA ARG A 104 9.85 0.67 -14.76
C ARG A 104 9.74 2.19 -14.90
N LYS A 105 10.64 2.78 -15.70
CA LYS A 105 10.61 4.21 -16.08
C LYS A 105 9.30 4.64 -16.74
N ARG A 106 8.68 3.78 -17.55
CA ARG A 106 7.38 4.08 -18.16
C ARG A 106 6.30 4.29 -17.10
N MET A 107 6.36 3.53 -15.99
CA MET A 107 5.43 3.65 -14.89
C MET A 107 5.65 4.89 -14.04
N THR A 108 6.90 5.36 -13.87
CA THR A 108 7.14 6.64 -13.18
C THR A 108 6.52 7.80 -13.96
N TRP A 109 6.69 7.83 -15.28
CA TRP A 109 6.12 8.89 -16.14
C TRP A 109 4.59 8.82 -16.22
N LEU A 110 4.01 7.68 -16.58
CA LEU A 110 2.56 7.52 -16.68
C LEU A 110 1.88 7.68 -15.31
N GLY A 111 2.41 7.02 -14.28
CA GLY A 111 1.85 7.03 -12.94
C GLY A 111 1.77 8.44 -12.36
N ASN A 112 2.84 9.23 -12.46
CA ASN A 112 2.84 10.60 -11.92
C ASN A 112 2.06 11.61 -12.79
N THR A 113 1.77 11.24 -14.03
CA THR A 113 0.89 12.01 -14.92
C THR A 113 -0.58 11.78 -14.59
N PHE A 114 -0.96 10.55 -14.21
CA PHE A 114 -2.37 10.18 -14.02
C PHE A 114 -2.82 9.94 -12.57
N THR A 115 -1.87 9.91 -11.63
CA THR A 115 -2.11 9.63 -10.21
C THR A 115 -1.25 10.52 -9.32
N HIS A 116 -1.60 10.58 -8.04
CA HIS A 116 -0.81 11.24 -6.99
C HIS A 116 0.14 10.27 -6.28
N TYR A 117 0.51 9.16 -6.93
CA TYR A 117 1.24 8.06 -6.27
C TYR A 117 2.73 8.37 -6.06
N ASN A 118 3.24 9.44 -6.67
CA ASN A 118 4.61 9.96 -6.50
C ASN A 118 5.69 8.87 -6.68
N TYR A 119 5.63 8.19 -7.82
CA TYR A 119 6.54 7.11 -8.20
C TYR A 119 7.97 7.61 -8.37
N ARG A 120 8.91 6.89 -7.74
CA ARG A 120 10.35 6.98 -8.01
C ARG A 120 10.85 5.69 -8.67
N LEU A 121 11.91 5.79 -9.47
CA LEU A 121 12.54 4.60 -10.06
C LEU A 121 13.44 3.92 -9.02
N THR A 122 13.44 2.60 -8.97
CA THR A 122 14.35 1.81 -8.13
C THR A 122 14.74 0.48 -8.79
N ASP A 123 15.73 -0.21 -8.25
CA ASP A 123 16.33 -1.43 -8.80
C ASP A 123 15.86 -2.70 -8.06
N VAL A 124 14.63 -3.12 -8.31
CA VAL A 124 14.09 -4.31 -7.62
C VAL A 124 14.59 -5.61 -8.24
N LYS A 125 15.00 -6.54 -7.37
CA LYS A 125 15.22 -7.95 -7.70
C LYS A 125 14.45 -8.84 -6.74
N THR A 126 13.92 -9.94 -7.25
CA THR A 126 13.20 -10.94 -6.45
C THR A 126 13.82 -12.31 -6.64
N VAL A 127 13.90 -13.10 -5.57
CA VAL A 127 14.42 -14.48 -5.60
C VAL A 127 13.43 -15.38 -4.89
N MET A 128 13.10 -16.51 -5.50
CA MET A 128 12.41 -17.61 -4.85
C MET A 128 13.41 -18.76 -4.70
N ASP A 129 13.62 -19.21 -3.48
CA ASP A 129 14.54 -20.28 -3.12
C ASP A 129 13.82 -21.22 -2.15
N GLU A 130 13.45 -22.41 -2.63
CA GLU A 130 12.59 -23.36 -1.91
C GLU A 130 11.28 -22.73 -1.39
N ASP A 131 11.18 -22.48 -0.09
CA ASP A 131 10.04 -21.89 0.62
C ASP A 131 10.23 -20.40 0.94
N ARG A 132 11.40 -19.84 0.61
CA ARG A 132 11.79 -18.47 0.92
C ARG A 132 11.67 -17.56 -0.29
N TYR A 133 10.92 -16.48 -0.12
CA TYR A 133 10.81 -15.38 -1.07
C TYR A 133 11.59 -14.17 -0.57
N SER A 134 12.45 -13.62 -1.41
CA SER A 134 13.26 -12.45 -1.09
C SER A 134 13.06 -11.32 -2.08
N VAL A 135 13.07 -10.08 -1.59
CA VAL A 135 12.97 -8.83 -2.37
C VAL A 135 14.15 -7.93 -1.98
N PHE A 136 14.89 -7.47 -2.98
CA PHE A 136 16.08 -6.64 -2.80
C PHE A 136 15.99 -5.39 -3.66
N SER A 137 16.52 -4.28 -3.15
CA SER A 137 16.87 -3.10 -3.95
C SER A 137 18.01 -2.36 -3.28
N HIS A 138 19.07 -2.09 -4.05
CA HIS A 138 20.20 -1.31 -3.56
C HIS A 138 19.83 0.18 -3.45
N ALA A 139 19.15 0.73 -4.45
CA ALA A 139 18.76 2.14 -4.48
C ALA A 139 17.77 2.51 -3.36
N SER A 140 16.87 1.60 -3.00
CA SER A 140 15.93 1.79 -1.89
C SER A 140 16.45 1.30 -0.53
N LYS A 141 17.67 0.73 -0.47
CA LYS A 141 18.22 0.05 0.72
C LYS A 141 17.19 -0.93 1.32
N LEU A 142 16.62 -1.77 0.46
CA LEU A 142 15.60 -2.76 0.80
C LEU A 142 16.20 -4.16 0.71
N ASP A 143 16.05 -4.94 1.78
CA ASP A 143 16.35 -6.38 1.82
C ASP A 143 15.31 -7.06 2.72
N VAL A 144 14.39 -7.80 2.11
CA VAL A 144 13.33 -8.50 2.83
C VAL A 144 13.35 -9.96 2.40
N ALA A 145 13.40 -10.87 3.36
CA ALA A 145 13.25 -12.30 3.17
C ALA A 145 12.12 -12.83 4.04
N VAL A 146 11.21 -13.58 3.42
CA VAL A 146 10.01 -14.11 4.06
C VAL A 146 9.78 -15.56 3.65
N SER A 147 9.22 -16.33 4.58
CA SER A 147 8.76 -17.70 4.37
C SER A 147 7.29 -17.85 4.76
N ASP A 148 6.67 -18.94 4.34
CA ASP A 148 5.28 -19.22 4.68
C ASP A 148 5.12 -19.42 6.20
N ASN A 149 3.98 -18.98 6.74
CA ASN A 149 3.68 -19.09 8.16
C ASN A 149 2.30 -19.69 8.37
N ALA A 150 2.17 -20.99 8.15
CA ALA A 150 0.90 -21.68 8.34
C ALA A 150 0.33 -21.55 9.76
N SER A 151 1.19 -21.36 10.78
CA SER A 151 0.78 -21.21 12.18
C SER A 151 0.07 -19.88 12.46
N GLY A 152 0.36 -18.83 11.67
CA GLY A 152 -0.13 -17.48 11.91
C GLY A 152 0.49 -16.81 13.14
N GLU A 153 1.64 -17.31 13.62
CA GLU A 153 2.41 -16.66 14.68
C GLU A 153 2.78 -15.22 14.30
N LEU A 154 2.72 -14.33 15.28
CA LEU A 154 2.99 -12.92 15.08
C LEU A 154 4.47 -12.61 15.34
N PRO A 155 5.04 -11.60 14.66
CA PRO A 155 6.39 -11.14 14.95
C PRO A 155 6.55 -10.71 16.42
N ALA A 156 7.77 -10.89 16.96
CA ALA A 156 8.10 -10.37 18.28
C ALA A 156 7.87 -8.86 18.35
N GLY A 157 7.17 -8.40 19.39
CA GLY A 157 6.80 -6.99 19.57
C GLY A 157 5.59 -6.54 18.74
N SER A 158 4.87 -7.46 18.10
CA SER A 158 3.57 -7.16 17.50
C SER A 158 2.59 -6.63 18.56
N PRO A 159 1.81 -5.57 18.26
CA PRO A 159 0.78 -5.09 19.18
C PRO A 159 -0.48 -5.96 19.18
N PHE A 160 -0.59 -6.93 18.27
CA PHE A 160 -1.75 -7.78 18.14
C PHE A 160 -1.62 -9.02 19.04
N SER A 161 -2.75 -9.47 19.58
CA SER A 161 -2.80 -10.72 20.37
C SER A 161 -2.92 -11.98 19.51
N SER A 162 -3.36 -11.84 18.25
CA SER A 162 -3.58 -12.96 17.34
C SER A 162 -3.60 -12.53 15.88
N TRP A 163 -3.40 -13.50 14.97
CA TRP A 163 -3.56 -13.30 13.53
C TRP A 163 -4.94 -12.73 13.16
N LYS A 164 -6.00 -13.11 13.89
CA LYS A 164 -7.35 -12.59 13.69
C LYS A 164 -7.42 -11.05 13.84
N GLU A 165 -6.71 -10.49 14.82
CA GLU A 165 -6.62 -9.04 14.98
C GLU A 165 -5.74 -8.42 13.91
N ALA A 166 -4.55 -9.00 13.67
CA ALA A 166 -3.62 -8.55 12.65
C ALA A 166 -4.26 -8.48 11.25
N ARG A 167 -5.13 -9.44 10.91
CA ARG A 167 -5.84 -9.50 9.63
C ARG A 167 -6.71 -8.27 9.37
N ARG A 168 -7.16 -7.53 10.40
CA ARG A 168 -7.89 -6.26 10.24
C ARG A 168 -7.05 -5.15 9.59
N PHE A 169 -5.73 -5.32 9.61
CA PHE A 169 -4.72 -4.47 8.97
C PHE A 169 -4.03 -5.19 7.79
N ALA A 170 -4.57 -6.33 7.35
CA ALA A 170 -4.14 -7.03 6.12
C ALA A 170 -5.12 -6.83 4.94
N GLY A 171 -6.05 -5.87 5.09
CA GLY A 171 -7.00 -5.52 4.05
C GLY A 171 -8.30 -6.36 4.05
N PRO A 172 -9.13 -6.21 3.00
CA PRO A 172 -8.84 -5.45 1.80
C PRO A 172 -9.29 -3.99 2.00
N LEU A 173 -8.40 -3.09 2.39
CA LEU A 173 -8.70 -1.67 2.59
C LEU A 173 -8.93 -1.03 1.20
N PRO A 174 -10.20 -0.84 0.77
CA PRO A 174 -10.51 -0.61 -0.64
C PRO A 174 -10.08 0.78 -1.11
N PHE A 175 -10.03 1.73 -0.19
CA PHE A 175 -9.95 3.14 -0.50
C PHE A 175 -8.51 3.63 -0.41
N THR A 176 -8.13 4.44 -1.38
CA THR A 176 -6.94 5.29 -1.32
C THR A 176 -7.40 6.74 -1.35
N PHE A 177 -6.86 7.56 -0.46
CA PHE A 177 -7.22 8.96 -0.32
C PHE A 177 -6.07 9.88 -0.72
N THR A 178 -6.42 11.01 -1.34
CA THR A 178 -5.50 12.12 -1.58
C THR A 178 -6.24 13.42 -1.31
N TYR A 179 -5.65 14.33 -0.56
CA TYR A 179 -6.21 15.65 -0.30
C TYR A 179 -5.47 16.73 -1.10
N GLU A 180 -6.23 17.57 -1.78
CA GLU A 180 -5.73 18.70 -2.55
C GLU A 180 -6.12 20.00 -1.84
N ALA A 181 -5.18 20.54 -1.05
CA ALA A 181 -5.39 21.69 -0.18
C ALA A 181 -5.90 22.93 -0.93
N SER A 182 -5.34 23.22 -2.10
CA SER A 182 -5.70 24.40 -2.90
C SER A 182 -7.16 24.42 -3.40
N THR A 183 -7.82 23.26 -3.42
CA THR A 183 -9.25 23.16 -3.80
C THR A 183 -10.10 22.56 -2.69
N GLN A 184 -9.50 22.22 -1.56
CA GLN A 184 -10.09 21.49 -0.45
C GLN A 184 -10.81 20.21 -0.91
N LYS A 185 -10.29 19.53 -1.93
CA LYS A 185 -10.92 18.31 -2.48
C LYS A 185 -10.23 17.06 -1.97
N VAL A 186 -11.03 16.05 -1.63
CA VAL A 186 -10.56 14.69 -1.36
C VAL A 186 -10.83 13.85 -2.60
N LEU A 187 -9.76 13.32 -3.19
CA LEU A 187 -9.81 12.28 -4.20
C LEU A 187 -9.90 10.92 -3.51
N ILE A 188 -10.89 10.13 -3.90
CA ILE A 188 -11.15 8.79 -3.39
C ILE A 188 -11.03 7.82 -4.57
N ILE A 189 -10.10 6.89 -4.47
CA ILE A 189 -9.92 5.80 -5.44
C ILE A 189 -10.32 4.50 -4.77
N GLU A 190 -11.18 3.73 -5.40
CA GLU A 190 -11.63 2.42 -4.90
C GLU A 190 -10.99 1.30 -5.71
N GLY A 191 -10.19 0.47 -5.06
CA GLY A 191 -9.73 -0.80 -5.59
C GLY A 191 -10.82 -1.87 -5.52
N VAL A 192 -11.01 -2.64 -6.58
CA VAL A 192 -11.92 -3.78 -6.69
C VAL A 192 -11.08 -5.01 -6.96
N ARG A 193 -11.33 -6.05 -6.17
CA ARG A 193 -10.54 -7.28 -6.13
C ARG A 193 -11.45 -8.43 -5.73
N GLU A 194 -11.10 -9.61 -6.18
CA GLU A 194 -11.76 -10.86 -5.85
C GLU A 194 -10.80 -11.73 -5.02
N ASN A 195 -11.34 -12.61 -4.17
CA ASN A 195 -10.57 -13.63 -3.44
C ASN A 195 -9.38 -13.09 -2.63
N TRP A 196 -9.58 -11.97 -1.93
CA TRP A 196 -8.55 -11.39 -1.05
C TRP A 196 -8.40 -12.21 0.24
N THR A 197 -7.46 -13.15 0.24
CA THR A 197 -7.17 -14.02 1.38
C THR A 197 -5.72 -13.84 1.79
N PRO A 198 -5.43 -12.93 2.74
CA PRO A 198 -4.07 -12.73 3.24
C PRO A 198 -3.55 -13.99 3.92
N ARG A 199 -2.40 -14.48 3.46
CA ARG A 199 -1.66 -15.56 4.11
C ARG A 199 -0.54 -14.98 4.98
N PRO A 200 -0.50 -15.27 6.29
CA PRO A 200 0.57 -14.77 7.15
C PRO A 200 1.94 -15.27 6.67
N LEU A 201 2.97 -14.47 6.94
CA LEU A 201 4.36 -14.79 6.61
C LEU A 201 5.23 -14.67 7.84
N THR A 202 6.30 -15.45 7.88
CA THR A 202 7.42 -15.26 8.80
C THR A 202 8.42 -14.32 8.14
N VAL A 203 8.90 -13.31 8.88
CA VAL A 203 9.94 -12.40 8.39
C VAL A 203 11.28 -12.86 8.97
N GLU A 204 12.12 -13.43 8.12
CA GLU A 204 13.44 -13.94 8.51
C GLU A 204 14.49 -12.83 8.52
N ARG A 205 14.37 -11.91 7.56
CA ARG A 205 15.23 -10.74 7.45
C ARG A 205 14.41 -9.56 6.93
N GLN A 206 14.62 -8.40 7.52
CA GLN A 206 14.07 -7.16 7.00
C GLN A 206 15.02 -5.98 7.20
N GLN A 207 15.21 -5.24 6.12
CA GLN A 207 15.78 -3.91 6.08
C GLN A 207 14.91 -3.09 5.14
N VAL A 208 14.34 -2.00 5.66
CA VAL A 208 13.53 -1.06 4.87
C VAL A 208 14.12 0.34 5.06
N GLY A 209 15.05 0.73 4.19
CA GLY A 209 15.79 1.99 4.33
C GLY A 209 14.89 3.23 4.45
N TRP A 210 13.73 3.22 3.77
CA TRP A 210 12.77 4.30 3.83
C TRP A 210 12.24 4.58 5.25
N LEU A 211 12.13 3.57 6.13
CA LEU A 211 11.72 3.81 7.53
C LEU A 211 12.73 4.71 8.25
N GLY A 212 14.03 4.47 8.04
CA GLY A 212 15.09 5.32 8.58
C GLY A 212 15.06 6.73 8.00
N GLU A 213 14.89 6.86 6.67
CA GLU A 213 14.76 8.16 5.99
C GLU A 213 13.55 8.97 6.50
N ALA A 214 12.46 8.30 6.85
CA ALA A 214 11.24 8.91 7.36
C ALA A 214 11.30 9.25 8.86
N GLY A 215 12.39 8.93 9.56
CA GLY A 215 12.52 9.14 11.00
C GLY A 215 11.75 8.13 11.86
N PHE A 216 11.35 7.01 11.29
CA PHE A 216 10.52 5.98 11.94
C PHE A 216 11.34 4.95 12.71
N GLY A 217 12.28 5.42 13.54
CA GLY A 217 13.16 4.55 14.34
C GLY A 217 12.43 3.72 15.40
N ARG A 218 11.21 4.10 15.77
CA ARG A 218 10.34 3.39 16.74
C ARG A 218 9.42 2.34 16.10
N ALA A 219 9.51 2.15 14.79
CA ALA A 219 8.65 1.21 14.08
C ALA A 219 8.93 -0.23 14.50
N SER A 220 7.91 -0.94 14.98
CA SER A 220 7.97 -2.38 15.23
C SER A 220 7.20 -3.15 14.16
N LEU A 221 7.68 -4.33 13.76
CA LEU A 221 6.96 -5.16 12.81
C LEU A 221 5.70 -5.72 13.49
N ALA A 222 4.53 -5.32 13.00
CA ALA A 222 3.25 -5.72 13.56
C ALA A 222 2.72 -7.01 12.94
N ASN A 223 2.84 -7.15 11.62
CA ASN A 223 2.54 -8.38 10.89
C ASN A 223 3.23 -8.37 9.52
N ALA A 224 3.24 -9.54 8.88
CA ALA A 224 3.58 -9.68 7.47
C ALA A 224 2.64 -10.68 6.79
N PHE A 225 2.33 -10.46 5.52
CA PHE A 225 1.46 -11.34 4.76
C PHE A 225 1.70 -11.31 3.25
N SER A 226 1.34 -12.39 2.58
CA SER A 226 1.29 -12.49 1.13
C SER A 226 -0.13 -12.62 0.63
N ILE A 227 -0.33 -12.17 -0.60
CA ILE A 227 -1.50 -12.41 -1.42
C ILE A 227 -1.01 -12.73 -2.82
N GLU A 228 -1.56 -13.75 -3.44
CA GLU A 228 -1.11 -14.22 -4.75
C GLU A 228 -2.27 -14.41 -5.71
N ASN A 229 -1.99 -14.23 -7.00
CA ASN A 229 -2.90 -14.49 -8.10
C ASN A 229 -4.25 -13.77 -7.98
N VAL A 230 -4.22 -12.46 -7.70
CA VAL A 230 -5.44 -11.66 -7.52
C VAL A 230 -5.71 -10.77 -8.74
N PRO A 231 -6.83 -10.97 -9.45
CA PRO A 231 -7.36 -9.98 -10.37
C PRO A 231 -7.65 -8.68 -9.62
N TYR A 232 -7.07 -7.58 -10.09
CA TYR A 232 -7.18 -6.29 -9.42
C TYR A 232 -7.63 -5.23 -10.41
N SER A 233 -8.51 -4.35 -9.99
CA SER A 233 -8.87 -3.16 -10.77
C SER A 233 -9.09 -1.96 -9.88
N TRP A 234 -8.94 -0.78 -10.43
CA TRP A 234 -9.29 0.46 -9.75
C TRP A 234 -10.42 1.13 -10.50
N LYS A 235 -11.46 1.55 -9.78
CA LYS A 235 -12.51 2.39 -10.34
C LYS A 235 -11.94 3.77 -10.71
N LYS A 236 -12.64 4.48 -11.58
CA LYS A 236 -12.38 5.90 -11.82
C LYS A 236 -12.43 6.66 -10.48
N GLY A 237 -11.47 7.55 -10.27
CA GLY A 237 -11.43 8.39 -9.08
C GLY A 237 -12.68 9.26 -8.96
N ARG A 238 -13.19 9.38 -7.74
CA ARG A 238 -14.25 10.35 -7.40
C ARG A 238 -13.68 11.42 -6.49
N THR A 239 -14.15 12.65 -6.66
CA THR A 239 -13.72 13.77 -5.81
C THR A 239 -14.90 14.36 -5.07
N GLU A 240 -14.67 14.77 -3.84
CA GLU A 240 -15.63 15.54 -3.05
C GLU A 240 -14.93 16.73 -2.39
N VAL A 241 -15.69 17.77 -2.06
CA VAL A 241 -15.19 18.96 -1.37
C VAL A 241 -15.26 18.70 0.13
N TRP A 242 -14.12 18.74 0.81
CA TRP A 242 -14.08 18.63 2.26
C TRP A 242 -14.57 19.92 2.89
N LYS A 243 -15.49 19.78 3.83
CA LYS A 243 -16.01 20.87 4.68
C LYS A 243 -15.54 20.56 6.10
N PRO A 244 -14.74 21.44 6.74
CA PRO A 244 -14.29 21.27 8.11
C PRO A 244 -15.44 21.16 9.11
#